data_AF-A0A7S2DLM0-F1
#
_entry.id   AF-A0A7S2DLM0-F1
#
_cell.length_a   1.000
_cell.length_b   1.000
_cell.length_c   1.000
_cell.angle_alpha   90.00
_cell.angle_beta   90.00
_cell.angle_gamma   90.00
#
_symmetry.space_group_name_H-M   'P 1'
#
loop_
_entity.id
_entity.type
_entity.pdbx_description
1 polymer ?
#
loop_
_entity_poly.entity_id
_entity_poly.type
_entity_poly.pdbx_seq_one_letter_code
_entity_poly.pdbx_strand_id
1 'polypeptide(L)'
;QNLSNSAWAFATLQEFHSPLRDAIANAALRQIDSLDAFAAARSELDEFAMELLGVAWAFDHASTFTPELQRRVQAALLDIGRAMDQHGPATVVGVARPPPGPDQVDVPRIELDLPDRLVLHKPPGWEVDTQDTGE
;
A
#
# COMPACT_ATOMS: atom_id res chain seq x y z
N GLN A 1 4.36 15.46 -6.61
CA GLN A 1 3.03 16.02 -6.99
C GLN A 1 2.89 16.28 -8.50
N ASN A 2 3.92 16.71 -9.22
CA ASN A 2 3.78 17.23 -10.60
C ASN A 2 3.36 16.18 -11.65
N LEU A 3 3.82 14.94 -11.53
CA LEU A 3 3.52 13.89 -12.48
C LEU A 3 2.16 13.25 -12.18
N SER A 4 1.86 13.03 -10.90
CA SER A 4 0.55 12.55 -10.45
C SER A 4 -0.58 13.50 -10.87
N ASN A 5 -0.40 14.82 -10.67
CA ASN A 5 -1.38 15.81 -11.09
C ASN A 5 -1.58 15.86 -12.61
N SER A 6 -0.49 15.67 -13.37
CA SER A 6 -0.55 15.60 -14.84
C SER A 6 -1.27 14.32 -15.31
N ALA A 7 -1.01 13.19 -14.65
CA ALA A 7 -1.68 11.92 -14.90
C ALA A 7 -3.18 12.01 -14.60
N TRP A 8 -3.55 12.60 -13.45
CA TRP A 8 -4.94 12.78 -13.06
C TRP A 8 -5.67 13.73 -14.02
N ALA A 9 -5.07 14.86 -14.39
CA ALA A 9 -5.65 15.77 -15.37
C ALA A 9 -5.92 15.06 -16.71
N PHE A 10 -4.94 14.29 -17.21
CA PHE A 10 -5.12 13.44 -18.39
C PHE A 10 -6.31 12.48 -18.23
N ALA A 11 -6.40 11.76 -17.11
CA ALA A 11 -7.47 10.80 -16.86
C ALA A 11 -8.85 11.47 -16.79
N THR A 12 -8.96 12.64 -16.15
CA THR A 12 -10.23 13.37 -16.00
C THR A 12 -10.75 13.98 -17.30
N LEU A 13 -9.85 14.37 -18.21
CA LEU A 13 -10.24 14.94 -19.50
C LEU A 13 -10.84 13.89 -20.45
N GLN A 14 -10.69 12.59 -20.14
CA GLN A 14 -11.10 11.46 -20.98
C GLN A 14 -10.58 11.54 -22.43
N GLU A 15 -9.51 12.30 -22.64
CA GLU A 15 -8.87 12.50 -23.92
C GLU A 15 -7.91 11.35 -24.19
N PHE A 16 -8.11 10.61 -25.29
CA PHE A 16 -7.23 9.50 -25.71
C PHE A 16 -5.97 10.04 -26.42
N HIS A 17 -5.23 10.94 -25.77
CA HIS A 17 -3.97 11.46 -26.30
C HIS A 17 -2.81 10.51 -25.99
N SER A 18 -2.67 9.45 -26.80
CA SER A 18 -1.65 8.41 -26.63
C SER A 18 -0.23 8.94 -26.41
N PRO A 19 0.27 9.96 -27.15
CA PRO A 19 1.61 10.48 -26.90
C PRO A 19 1.81 11.11 -25.51
N LEU A 20 0.77 11.72 -24.94
CA LEU A 20 0.84 12.33 -23.61
C LEU A 20 0.82 11.24 -22.53
N ARG A 21 -0.07 10.26 -22.67
CA ARG A 21 -0.08 9.06 -21.82
C ARG A 21 1.29 8.41 -21.79
N ASP A 22 1.88 8.16 -22.95
CA ASP A 22 3.18 7.49 -23.07
C ASP A 22 4.31 8.34 -22.48
N ALA A 23 4.25 9.67 -22.63
CA ALA A 23 5.20 10.57 -22.00
C ALA A 23 5.13 10.52 -20.47
N ILE A 24 3.91 10.49 -19.89
CA ILE A 24 3.69 10.36 -18.44
C ILE A 24 4.19 9.00 -17.94
N ALA A 25 3.83 7.91 -18.63
CA ALA A 25 4.28 6.56 -18.30
C ALA A 25 5.82 6.45 -18.32
N ASN A 26 6.46 6.96 -19.38
CA ASN A 26 7.91 6.94 -19.50
C ASN A 26 8.60 7.83 -18.46
N ALA A 27 7.98 8.94 -18.04
CA ALA A 27 8.49 9.76 -16.96
C ALA A 27 8.43 9.02 -15.61
N ALA A 28 7.33 8.33 -15.33
CA ALA A 28 7.20 7.49 -14.13
C ALA A 28 8.26 6.37 -14.12
N LEU A 29 8.44 5.68 -15.25
CA LEU A 29 9.45 4.63 -15.39
C LEU A 29 10.88 5.15 -15.13
N ARG A 30 11.25 6.32 -15.67
CA ARG A 30 12.55 6.93 -15.41
C ARG A 30 12.76 7.27 -13.93
N GLN A 31 11.72 7.75 -13.25
CA GLN A 31 11.82 8.04 -11.82
C GLN A 31 11.99 6.75 -11.01
N ILE A 32 11.26 5.69 -11.37
CA ILE A 32 11.43 4.35 -10.78
C ILE A 32 12.87 3.84 -11.00
N ASP A 33 13.40 3.96 -12.21
CA ASP A 33 14.78 3.53 -12.54
C ASP A 33 15.85 4.32 -11.75
N SER A 34 15.55 5.56 -11.37
CA SER A 34 16.46 6.41 -10.60
C SER A 34 16.38 6.25 -9.09
N LEU A 35 15.33 5.59 -8.59
CA LEU A 35 15.13 5.40 -7.16
C LEU A 35 16.04 4.28 -6.64
N ASP A 36 16.89 4.60 -5.68
CA ASP A 36 17.47 3.62 -4.78
C ASP A 36 16.67 3.61 -3.47
N ALA A 37 15.69 2.71 -3.38
CA ALA A 37 14.75 2.69 -2.27
C ALA A 37 15.44 2.43 -0.92
N PHE A 38 16.55 1.68 -0.91
CA PHE A 38 17.25 1.30 0.31
C PHE A 38 18.27 2.35 0.78
N ALA A 39 18.65 3.29 -0.09
CA ALA A 39 19.52 4.41 0.25
C ALA A 39 18.77 5.73 0.51
N ALA A 40 17.53 5.85 0.03
CA ALA A 40 16.72 7.05 0.15
C ALA A 40 16.21 7.29 1.58
N ALA A 41 15.99 8.56 1.93
CA ALA A 41 15.40 8.92 3.21
C ALA A 41 13.91 8.54 3.27
N ARG A 42 13.39 8.19 4.46
CA ARG A 42 11.98 7.81 4.62
C ARG A 42 10.99 8.84 4.07
N SER A 43 11.25 10.14 4.26
CA SER A 43 10.38 11.20 3.72
C SER A 43 10.35 11.22 2.19
N GLU A 44 11.47 10.89 1.53
CA GLU A 44 11.55 10.81 0.07
C GLU A 44 10.76 9.58 -0.42
N LEU A 45 10.86 8.46 0.30
CA LEU A 45 10.08 7.26 0.05
C LEU A 45 8.57 7.49 0.18
N ASP A 46 8.15 8.17 1.26
CA ASP A 46 6.74 8.52 1.50
C ASP A 46 6.19 9.41 0.37
N GLU A 47 6.94 10.45 -0.02
CA GLU A 47 6.54 11.34 -1.11
C GLU A 47 6.47 10.61 -2.46
N PHE A 48 7.46 9.77 -2.75
CA PHE A 48 7.53 9.05 -4.01
C PHE A 48 6.46 7.97 -4.13
N ALA A 49 6.15 7.26 -3.04
CA ALA A 49 5.05 6.30 -2.98
C ALA A 49 3.71 6.98 -3.29
N MET A 50 3.45 8.15 -2.70
CA MET A 50 2.24 8.92 -2.98
C MET A 50 2.16 9.36 -4.45
N GLU A 51 3.27 9.77 -5.05
CA GLU A 51 3.32 10.12 -6.47
C GLU A 51 2.97 8.91 -7.36
N LEU A 52 3.60 7.76 -7.11
CA LEU A 52 3.36 6.53 -7.88
C LEU A 52 1.94 6.01 -7.72
N LEU A 53 1.37 6.06 -6.51
CA LEU A 53 -0.02 5.69 -6.26
C LEU A 53 -0.98 6.58 -7.04
N GLY A 54 -0.72 7.89 -7.10
CA GLY A 54 -1.53 8.81 -7.89
C GLY A 54 -1.47 8.53 -9.40
N VAL A 55 -0.28 8.23 -9.93
CA VAL A 55 -0.12 7.78 -11.33
C VAL A 55 -0.87 6.47 -11.57
N ALA A 56 -0.75 5.48 -10.68
CA ALA A 56 -1.44 4.20 -10.79
C ALA A 56 -2.96 4.38 -10.83
N TRP A 57 -3.50 5.17 -9.90
CA TRP A 57 -4.92 5.50 -9.83
C TRP A 57 -5.42 6.17 -11.11
N ALA A 58 -4.67 7.15 -11.63
CA ALA A 58 -5.05 7.85 -12.86
C ALA A 58 -5.08 6.92 -14.09
N PHE A 59 -4.08 6.06 -14.24
CA PHE A 59 -3.99 5.13 -15.37
C PHE A 59 -5.03 4.01 -15.31
N ASP A 60 -5.31 3.51 -14.10
CA ASP A 60 -6.39 2.55 -13.85
C ASP A 60 -7.76 3.17 -14.17
N HIS A 61 -8.03 4.37 -13.64
CA HIS A 61 -9.27 5.12 -13.90
C HIS A 61 -9.50 5.36 -15.40
N ALA A 62 -8.46 5.73 -16.14
CA ALA A 62 -8.54 5.93 -17.58
C ALA A 62 -8.55 4.61 -18.38
N SER A 63 -8.48 3.43 -17.75
CA SER A 63 -8.35 2.12 -18.40
C SER A 63 -7.15 2.06 -19.37
N THR A 64 -6.06 2.74 -19.03
CA THR A 64 -4.83 2.83 -19.85
C THR A 64 -3.61 2.25 -19.15
N PHE A 65 -3.81 1.57 -18.03
CA PHE A 65 -2.73 0.96 -17.26
C PHE A 65 -2.11 -0.22 -18.02
N THR A 66 -0.94 -0.01 -18.62
CA THR A 66 -0.26 -1.08 -19.35
C THR A 66 0.31 -2.12 -18.39
N PRO A 67 0.38 -3.41 -18.76
CA PRO A 67 0.92 -4.46 -17.89
C PRO A 67 2.37 -4.18 -17.44
N GLU A 68 3.18 -3.58 -18.32
CA GLU A 68 4.56 -3.22 -17.98
C GLU A 68 4.60 -2.10 -16.93
N LEU A 69 3.85 -1.02 -17.12
CA LEU A 69 3.80 0.06 -16.14
C LEU A 69 3.27 -0.46 -14.80
N GLN A 70 2.25 -1.30 -14.81
CA GLN A 70 1.68 -1.90 -13.61
C GLN A 70 2.72 -2.73 -12.85
N ARG A 71 3.42 -3.63 -13.55
CA ARG A 71 4.47 -4.45 -12.97
C ARG A 71 5.59 -3.61 -12.36
N ARG A 72 5.99 -2.52 -13.02
CA ARG A 72 7.06 -1.63 -12.57
C ARG A 72 6.65 -0.80 -11.36
N VAL A 73 5.44 -0.24 -11.37
CA VAL A 73 4.88 0.49 -10.22
C VAL A 73 4.71 -0.44 -9.02
N GLN A 74 4.18 -1.65 -9.22
CA GLN A 74 4.03 -2.64 -8.16
C GLN A 74 5.37 -3.02 -7.53
N ALA A 75 6.38 -3.32 -8.37
CA ALA A 75 7.72 -3.65 -7.88
C ALA A 75 8.33 -2.49 -7.07
N ALA A 76 8.24 -1.25 -7.57
CA ALA A 76 8.74 -0.08 -6.88
C ALA A 76 8.05 0.14 -5.52
N LEU A 77 6.71 0.05 -5.46
CA LEU A 77 5.96 0.20 -4.22
C LEU A 77 6.30 -0.90 -3.19
N LEU A 78 6.56 -2.13 -3.64
CA LEU A 78 7.02 -3.21 -2.77
C LEU A 78 8.42 -2.94 -2.20
N ASP A 79 9.34 -2.45 -3.02
CA ASP A 79 10.69 -2.13 -2.56
C ASP A 79 10.71 -0.92 -1.62
N ILE A 80 9.88 0.09 -1.88
CA ILE A 80 9.65 1.21 -0.95
C ILE A 80 9.11 0.69 0.39
N GLY A 81 8.09 -0.17 0.38
CA GLY A 81 7.54 -0.75 1.61
C GLY A 81 8.60 -1.51 2.42
N ARG A 82 9.39 -2.37 1.76
CA ARG A 82 10.49 -3.11 2.40
C ARG A 82 11.56 -2.18 2.96
N ALA A 83 11.92 -1.12 2.23
CA ALA A 83 12.90 -0.15 2.71
C ALA A 83 12.35 0.61 3.93
N MET A 84 11.08 1.02 3.91
CA MET A 84 10.44 1.66 5.06
C MET A 84 10.38 0.75 6.28
N ASP A 85 10.11 -0.55 6.09
CA ASP A 85 10.12 -1.54 7.17
C ASP A 85 11.51 -1.66 7.83
N GLN A 86 12.60 -1.55 7.05
CA GLN A 86 13.97 -1.54 7.57
C GLN A 86 14.31 -0.26 8.35
N HIS A 87 13.70 0.87 8.00
CA HIS A 87 13.85 2.14 8.73
C HIS A 87 12.98 2.20 10.00
N GLY A 88 12.01 1.30 10.15
CA GLY A 88 11.22 1.16 11.36
C GLY A 88 12.06 0.67 12.55
N PRO A 89 11.62 0.90 13.80
CA PRO A 89 12.22 0.21 14.93
C PRO A 89 12.16 -1.30 14.64
N ALA A 90 13.28 -2.01 14.83
CA ALA A 90 13.33 -3.45 14.68
C ALA A 90 12.10 -4.04 15.37
N THR A 91 11.31 -4.82 14.61
CA THR A 91 10.09 -5.43 15.11
C THR A 91 10.41 -6.05 16.46
N VAL A 92 9.87 -5.49 17.54
CA VAL A 92 9.97 -6.14 18.85
C VAL A 92 9.34 -7.49 18.61
N VAL A 93 10.11 -8.57 18.73
CA VAL A 93 9.56 -9.92 18.61
C VAL A 93 8.46 -9.98 19.66
N GLY A 94 7.21 -9.93 19.21
CA GLY A 94 6.08 -9.97 20.10
C GLY A 94 6.18 -11.22 20.95
N VAL A 95 5.84 -11.10 22.23
CA VAL A 95 5.82 -12.27 23.11
C VAL A 95 4.67 -13.16 22.66
N ALA A 96 4.95 -14.15 21.81
CA ALA A 96 3.99 -15.19 21.49
C ALA A 96 3.59 -15.87 22.80
N ARG A 97 2.34 -15.69 23.22
CA ARG A 97 1.81 -16.39 24.40
C ARG A 97 1.52 -17.84 24.04
N PRO A 98 1.77 -18.80 24.96
CA PRO A 98 1.45 -20.20 24.73
C PRO A 98 -0.06 -20.40 24.43
N PRO A 99 -0.41 -21.48 23.70
CA PRO A 99 -1.80 -21.81 23.40
C PRO A 99 -2.62 -21.99 24.69
N PRO A 100 -3.91 -21.64 24.68
CA PRO A 100 -4.73 -21.66 25.88
C PRO A 100 -5.01 -23.08 26.34
N GLY A 101 -5.22 -23.23 27.66
CA GLY A 101 -5.88 -24.41 28.22
C GLY A 101 -7.38 -24.40 27.90
N PRO A 102 -8.09 -25.53 28.06
CA PRO A 102 -9.50 -25.68 27.69
C PRO A 102 -10.46 -24.67 28.37
N ASP A 103 -10.08 -24.10 29.51
CA ASP A 103 -10.92 -23.19 30.29
C ASP A 103 -10.81 -21.70 29.87
N GLN A 104 -9.99 -21.37 28.85
CA GLN A 104 -9.71 -19.99 28.42
C GLN A 104 -10.34 -19.59 27.07
N VAL A 105 -11.24 -20.41 26.52
CA VAL A 105 -11.82 -20.21 25.19
C VAL A 105 -12.76 -18.99 25.12
N ASP A 106 -13.37 -18.60 26.23
CA ASP A 106 -14.39 -17.54 26.29
C ASP A 106 -13.85 -16.13 26.60
N VAL A 107 -12.53 -15.97 26.74
CA VAL A 107 -11.92 -14.68 27.11
C VAL A 107 -11.18 -14.07 25.92
N PRO A 108 -11.46 -12.81 25.54
CA PRO A 108 -10.74 -12.14 24.46
C PRO A 108 -9.26 -12.02 24.82
N ARG A 109 -8.38 -12.38 23.87
CA ARG A 109 -6.96 -12.51 24.14
C ARG A 109 -6.11 -11.96 23.02
N ILE A 110 -5.15 -11.12 23.39
CA ILE A 110 -4.12 -10.63 22.50
C ILE A 110 -3.08 -11.75 22.31
N GLU A 111 -2.95 -12.25 21.07
CA GLU A 111 -1.95 -13.22 20.65
C GLU A 111 -0.64 -12.53 20.25
N LEU A 112 -0.75 -11.35 19.63
CA LEU A 112 0.38 -10.54 19.18
C LEU A 112 0.09 -9.08 19.45
N ASP A 113 1.06 -8.40 20.05
CA ASP A 113 1.03 -6.97 20.36
C ASP A 113 2.31 -6.32 19.83
N LEU A 114 2.19 -5.65 18.69
CA LEU A 114 3.24 -4.86 18.06
C LEU A 114 2.80 -3.38 18.04
N PRO A 115 3.74 -2.42 17.95
CA PRO A 115 3.41 -0.99 17.95
C PRO A 115 2.40 -0.56 16.87
N ASP A 116 2.36 -1.28 15.76
CA ASP A 116 1.54 -1.03 14.57
C ASP A 116 0.47 -2.11 14.32
N ARG A 117 0.55 -3.26 15.00
CA ARG A 117 -0.30 -4.41 14.72
C ARG A 117 -0.69 -5.19 15.97
N LEU A 118 -1.99 -5.43 16.11
CA LEU A 118 -2.58 -6.23 17.19
C LEU A 118 -3.30 -7.45 16.62
N VAL A 119 -2.99 -8.65 17.11
CA VAL A 119 -3.76 -9.87 16.81
C VAL A 119 -4.56 -10.23 18.05
N LEU A 120 -5.88 -10.20 17.93
CA LEU A 120 -6.84 -10.54 18.96
C LEU A 120 -7.59 -11.82 18.58
N HIS A 121 -7.54 -12.84 19.44
CA HIS A 121 -8.52 -13.90 19.41
C HIS A 121 -9.82 -13.39 20.02
N LYS A 122 -10.85 -13.36 19.19
CA LYS A 122 -12.22 -13.03 19.60
C LYS A 122 -12.89 -14.31 20.14
N PRO A 123 -13.57 -14.25 21.30
CA PRO A 123 -14.40 -15.36 21.74
C PRO A 123 -15.63 -15.51 20.83
N PRO A 124 -16.29 -16.67 20.84
CA PRO A 124 -17.56 -16.85 20.14
C PRO A 124 -18.58 -15.77 20.55
N GLY A 125 -19.27 -15.14 19.60
CA GLY A 125 -20.24 -14.07 19.85
C GLY A 125 -19.68 -12.64 19.77
N TRP A 126 -18.40 -12.47 19.43
CA TRP A 126 -17.75 -11.18 19.11
C TRP A 126 -17.63 -10.92 17.60
N GLU A 127 -18.31 -11.73 16.78
CA GLU A 127 -18.46 -11.44 15.36
C GLU A 127 -19.16 -10.08 15.16
N VAL A 128 -18.74 -9.34 14.14
CA VAL A 128 -19.40 -8.08 13.80
C VAL A 128 -20.80 -8.42 13.31
N ASP A 129 -21.81 -7.79 13.91
CA ASP A 129 -23.20 -7.96 13.46
C ASP A 129 -23.31 -7.53 12.00
N THR A 130 -23.64 -8.47 11.12
CA THR A 130 -23.85 -8.18 9.70
C THR A 130 -25.28 -7.73 9.41
N GLN A 131 -26.11 -7.51 10.43
CA GLN A 131 -27.45 -6.93 10.28
C GLN A 131 -27.40 -5.41 10.10
N ASP A 132 -26.79 -4.97 9.01
CA ASP A 132 -27.13 -3.71 8.33
C ASP A 132 -27.40 -4.05 6.86
N THR A 133 -28.44 -4.85 6.63
CA THR A 133 -29.15 -4.89 5.34
C THR A 133 -30.31 -3.91 5.44
N GLY A 134 -30.16 -2.79 4.74
CA GLY A 134 -31.02 -1.62 4.82
C GLY A 134 -32.51 -1.87 4.63
N GLU A 135 -33.27 -0.99 5.27
CA GLU A 135 -34.57 -0.49 4.80
C GLU A 135 -34.36 0.85 4.06
#